data_AF-A0A6S7I446-F1
#
_entry.id   AF-A0A6S7I446-F1
#
_cell.length_a   1.000
_cell.length_b   1.000
_cell.length_c   1.000
_cell.angle_alpha   90.00
_cell.angle_beta   90.00
_cell.angle_gamma   90.00
#
_symmetry.space_group_name_H-M   'P 1'
#
loop_
_entity.id
_entity.type
_entity.pdbx_description
1 polymer ?
#
loop_
_entity_poly.entity_id
_entity_poly.type
_entity_poly.pdbx_seq_one_letter_code
_entity_poly.pdbx_strand_id
1 'polypeptide(L)'
;MSWLRFGFISSANIIYDSCLNALLDDSCVKNGVYRIKAKTAENYSSVYCHMTSLPGCSGGGWTMVMKIDGNKTTFSYSSAYWSNMKSYSPGDGKTGLDDRETKLANYWSTPFKQLCVGMKVNNSVQFIPISYFANSLYDILAGGKFHSTVILRNTWKSLNVGSSLQPNCGRQGFNVVAEHNQHARVRIGIIGNNENSCNSADSFLGFGAIDANQRGYCNSRNIVNSCGNSAYCGGDNGDKEVRAMAVTYLLVNTIYTQICV
;
A
#
# COMPACT_ATOMS: atom_id res chain seq x y z
N MET A 1 -22.56 -18.43 47.05
CA MET A 1 -21.60 -17.66 46.24
C MET A 1 -21.30 -18.47 45.00
N SER A 2 -21.99 -18.16 43.90
CA SER A 2 -21.76 -18.80 42.60
C SER A 2 -20.62 -18.08 41.90
N TRP A 3 -19.53 -18.80 41.63
CA TRP A 3 -18.42 -18.30 40.83
C TRP A 3 -18.80 -18.45 39.36
N LEU A 4 -19.10 -17.34 38.69
CA LEU A 4 -19.15 -17.27 37.24
C LEU A 4 -17.73 -17.54 36.71
N ARG A 5 -17.51 -18.74 36.18
CA ARG A 5 -16.36 -19.03 35.32
C ARG A 5 -16.52 -18.20 34.05
N PHE A 6 -15.87 -17.04 33.98
CA PHE A 6 -15.53 -16.43 32.70
C PHE A 6 -14.56 -17.36 31.98
N GLY A 7 -15.10 -18.18 31.08
CA GLY A 7 -14.28 -18.94 30.14
C GLY A 7 -13.60 -17.95 29.21
N PHE A 8 -12.27 -17.84 29.31
CA PHE A 8 -11.47 -17.23 28.26
C PHE A 8 -11.66 -18.07 26.99
N ILE A 9 -12.55 -17.62 26.10
CA ILE A 9 -12.58 -18.14 24.74
C ILE A 9 -11.25 -17.73 24.11
N SER A 10 -10.43 -18.71 23.76
CA SER A 10 -9.18 -18.47 23.04
C SER A 10 -9.50 -17.70 21.74
N SER A 11 -9.04 -16.44 21.66
CA SER A 11 -9.20 -15.57 20.50
C SER A 11 -8.54 -16.13 19.22
N ALA A 12 -7.76 -17.21 19.33
CA ALA A 12 -7.05 -17.85 18.23
C ALA A 12 -7.97 -18.49 17.16
N ASN A 13 -9.26 -18.69 17.45
CA ASN A 13 -10.21 -19.33 16.53
C ASN A 13 -11.25 -18.40 15.89
N ILE A 14 -11.29 -17.13 16.28
CA ILE A 14 -12.27 -16.18 15.74
C ILE A 14 -11.79 -15.68 14.38
N ILE A 15 -12.70 -15.67 13.40
CA ILE A 15 -12.49 -15.06 12.09
C ILE A 15 -13.25 -13.73 12.08
N TYR A 16 -12.54 -12.62 11.94
CA TYR A 16 -13.14 -11.28 11.89
C TYR A 16 -13.32 -10.82 10.44
N ASP A 17 -14.30 -9.97 10.18
CA ASP A 17 -14.46 -9.34 8.85
C ASP A 17 -13.29 -8.39 8.52
N SER A 18 -12.70 -7.76 9.54
CA SER A 18 -11.54 -6.89 9.41
C SER A 18 -10.77 -6.76 10.73
N CYS A 19 -9.55 -6.22 10.67
CA CYS A 19 -8.79 -5.87 11.88
C CYS A 19 -9.50 -4.80 12.72
N LEU A 20 -10.29 -3.90 12.10
CA LEU A 20 -11.09 -2.92 12.84
C LEU A 20 -12.22 -3.61 13.62
N ASN A 21 -12.87 -4.62 13.04
CA ASN A 21 -13.88 -5.39 13.75
C ASN A 21 -13.30 -6.11 14.96
N ALA A 22 -12.09 -6.68 14.85
CA ALA A 22 -11.39 -7.26 16.00
C ALA A 22 -11.11 -6.23 17.11
N LEU A 23 -10.69 -5.02 16.73
CA LEU A 23 -10.42 -3.93 17.68
C LEU A 23 -11.70 -3.37 18.34
N LEU A 24 -12.83 -3.38 17.63
CA LEU A 24 -14.12 -2.96 18.15
C LEU A 24 -14.76 -4.02 19.07
N ASP A 25 -14.52 -5.30 18.79
CA ASP A 25 -14.98 -6.42 19.62
C ASP A 25 -14.26 -6.44 20.98
N ASP A 26 -12.94 -6.24 20.99
CA ASP A 26 -12.15 -6.07 22.20
C ASP A 26 -11.10 -4.97 22.01
N SER A 27 -11.30 -3.84 22.70
CA SER A 27 -10.38 -2.69 22.63
C SER A 27 -9.01 -2.93 23.27
N CYS A 28 -8.82 -4.05 23.99
CA CYS A 28 -7.55 -4.40 24.62
C CYS A 28 -6.60 -5.15 23.67
N VAL A 29 -7.08 -5.61 22.51
CA VAL A 29 -6.31 -6.38 21.53
C VAL A 29 -5.07 -5.61 21.07
N LYS A 30 -3.98 -6.34 20.82
CA LYS A 30 -2.67 -5.77 20.47
C LYS A 30 -2.32 -6.01 19.02
N ASN A 31 -1.34 -5.28 18.52
CA ASN A 31 -0.73 -5.56 17.23
C ASN A 31 -0.31 -7.04 17.16
N GLY A 32 -0.63 -7.73 16.07
CA GLY A 32 -0.40 -9.16 16.00
C GLY A 32 -1.12 -9.82 14.83
N VAL A 33 -1.14 -11.14 14.84
CA VAL A 33 -1.75 -11.96 13.76
C VAL A 33 -3.19 -12.29 14.09
N TYR A 34 -4.08 -12.02 13.15
CA TYR A 34 -5.50 -12.32 13.25
C TYR A 34 -5.97 -13.06 12.01
N ARG A 35 -7.04 -13.85 12.13
CA ARG A 35 -7.72 -14.47 11.00
C ARG A 35 -8.77 -13.49 10.47
N ILE A 36 -8.51 -12.94 9.29
CA ILE A 36 -9.42 -11.98 8.65
C ILE A 36 -10.08 -12.66 7.46
N LYS A 37 -11.39 -12.47 7.33
CA LYS A 37 -12.20 -13.01 6.23
C LYS A 37 -11.58 -12.68 4.88
N ALA A 38 -11.43 -13.71 4.05
CA ALA A 38 -10.83 -13.58 2.73
C ALA A 38 -11.40 -14.63 1.77
N LYS A 39 -11.32 -14.36 0.47
CA LYS A 39 -11.74 -15.30 -0.59
C LYS A 39 -10.62 -16.34 -0.80
N THR A 40 -10.54 -17.30 0.10
CA THR A 40 -9.62 -18.47 0.12
C THR A 40 -10.41 -19.76 0.36
N ALA A 41 -9.76 -20.93 0.26
CA ALA A 41 -10.42 -22.21 0.56
C ALA A 41 -10.87 -22.29 2.03
N GLU A 42 -10.08 -21.68 2.92
CA GLU A 42 -10.34 -21.62 4.36
C GLU A 42 -11.30 -20.48 4.74
N ASN A 43 -11.74 -19.64 3.79
CA ASN A 43 -12.53 -18.42 4.00
C ASN A 43 -11.86 -17.34 4.88
N TYR A 44 -10.56 -17.47 5.17
CA TYR A 44 -9.76 -16.48 5.87
C TYR A 44 -8.31 -16.42 5.38
N SER A 45 -7.63 -15.34 5.74
CA SER A 45 -6.20 -15.16 5.62
C SER A 45 -5.65 -14.78 7.00
N SER A 46 -4.45 -15.27 7.34
CA SER A 46 -3.74 -14.81 8.54
C SER A 46 -3.01 -13.52 8.22
N VAL A 47 -3.42 -12.43 8.86
CA VAL A 47 -2.95 -11.07 8.56
C VAL A 47 -2.40 -10.42 9.81
N TYR A 48 -1.32 -9.66 9.67
CA TYR A 48 -0.90 -8.73 10.71
C TYR A 48 -1.86 -7.54 10.80
N CYS A 49 -2.55 -7.41 11.93
CA CYS A 49 -3.36 -6.26 12.26
C CYS A 49 -2.54 -5.24 13.04
N HIS A 50 -2.59 -3.98 12.60
CA HIS A 50 -2.05 -2.86 13.36
C HIS A 50 -3.20 -2.18 14.13
N MET A 51 -3.33 -2.53 15.40
CA MET A 51 -4.38 -2.14 16.34
C MET A 51 -4.14 -0.76 16.98
N THR A 52 -2.92 -0.23 16.90
CA THR A 52 -2.58 1.11 17.39
C THR A 52 -2.67 2.17 16.30
N SER A 53 -2.55 3.45 16.66
CA SER A 53 -2.48 4.52 15.66
C SER A 53 -1.18 4.44 14.86
N LEU A 54 -1.29 4.54 13.53
CA LEU A 54 -0.14 4.72 12.64
C LEU A 54 0.13 6.23 12.47
N PRO A 55 1.38 6.72 12.57
CA PRO A 55 1.68 8.14 12.35
C PRO A 55 1.17 8.61 10.98
N GLY A 56 0.38 9.68 10.93
CA GLY A 56 -0.25 10.18 9.70
C GLY A 56 -1.57 9.50 9.31
N CYS A 57 -1.92 8.37 9.92
CA CYS A 57 -3.16 7.65 9.68
C CYS A 57 -3.98 7.54 10.98
N SER A 58 -5.23 7.99 10.95
CA SER A 58 -6.06 8.03 12.16
C SER A 58 -6.54 6.64 12.60
N GLY A 59 -6.43 6.36 13.90
CA GLY A 59 -7.01 5.17 14.52
C GLY A 59 -6.21 3.88 14.30
N GLY A 60 -6.73 2.78 14.85
CA GLY A 60 -6.19 1.43 14.73
C GLY A 60 -7.10 0.49 13.93
N GLY A 61 -6.78 -0.80 13.91
CA GLY A 61 -7.57 -1.80 13.20
C GLY A 61 -7.21 -1.89 11.71
N TRP A 62 -5.97 -1.57 11.37
CA TRP A 62 -5.45 -1.60 10.01
C TRP A 62 -5.12 -3.01 9.57
N THR A 63 -5.66 -3.44 8.42
CA THR A 63 -5.46 -4.77 7.83
C THR A 63 -4.32 -4.73 6.82
N MET A 64 -3.17 -5.36 7.11
CA MET A 64 -2.05 -5.40 6.15
C MET A 64 -2.40 -6.27 4.95
N VAL A 65 -2.07 -5.83 3.73
CA VAL A 65 -2.38 -6.59 2.52
C VAL A 65 -1.19 -6.83 1.60
N MET A 66 -0.16 -6.01 1.70
CA MET A 66 0.98 -6.09 0.81
C MET A 66 2.23 -5.47 1.44
N LYS A 67 3.39 -6.06 1.17
CA LYS A 67 4.71 -5.48 1.42
C LYS A 67 5.60 -5.62 0.19
N ILE A 68 6.31 -4.56 -0.18
CA ILE A 68 7.07 -4.48 -1.43
C ILE A 68 8.50 -4.03 -1.14
N ASP A 69 9.49 -4.76 -1.63
CA ASP A 69 10.89 -4.37 -1.52
C ASP A 69 11.31 -3.68 -2.83
N GLY A 70 11.62 -2.38 -2.75
CA GLY A 70 12.05 -1.58 -3.90
C GLY A 70 13.29 -2.12 -4.62
N ASN A 71 14.10 -2.96 -3.96
CA ASN A 71 15.26 -3.62 -4.57
C ASN A 71 14.88 -4.81 -5.45
N LYS A 72 13.63 -5.28 -5.41
CA LYS A 72 13.15 -6.48 -6.11
C LYS A 72 12.20 -6.11 -7.23
N THR A 73 12.11 -6.99 -8.22
CA THR A 73 11.19 -6.86 -9.37
C THR A 73 9.86 -7.58 -9.14
N THR A 74 9.68 -8.29 -8.02
CA THR A 74 8.48 -9.08 -7.70
C THR A 74 7.20 -8.30 -7.93
N PHE A 75 7.19 -7.04 -7.49
CA PHE A 75 6.05 -6.14 -7.61
C PHE A 75 6.38 -4.90 -8.45
N SER A 76 7.22 -5.01 -9.48
CA SER A 76 7.37 -3.93 -10.46
C SER A 76 6.03 -3.62 -11.14
N TYR A 77 5.92 -2.48 -11.82
CA TYR A 77 4.67 -1.99 -12.40
C TYR A 77 3.97 -3.06 -13.27
N SER A 78 4.73 -3.76 -14.12
CA SER A 78 4.17 -4.75 -15.05
C SER A 78 3.95 -6.13 -14.43
N SER A 79 4.25 -6.31 -13.13
CA SER A 79 4.09 -7.60 -12.48
C SER A 79 2.66 -8.12 -12.56
N ALA A 80 2.51 -9.39 -12.94
CA ALA A 80 1.20 -10.06 -12.97
C ALA A 80 0.56 -10.15 -11.56
N TYR A 81 1.34 -9.95 -10.49
CA TYR A 81 0.79 -9.91 -9.13
C TYR A 81 -0.17 -8.73 -8.92
N TRP A 82 -0.14 -7.67 -9.72
CA TRP A 82 -1.14 -6.60 -9.61
C TRP A 82 -2.52 -7.01 -10.11
N SER A 83 -2.58 -7.93 -11.08
CA SER A 83 -3.79 -8.31 -11.83
C SER A 83 -4.21 -9.76 -11.65
N ASN A 84 -3.54 -10.53 -10.80
CA ASN A 84 -3.95 -11.90 -10.46
C ASN A 84 -4.50 -12.00 -9.02
N MET A 85 -5.27 -13.06 -8.75
CA MET A 85 -5.72 -13.43 -7.40
C MET A 85 -4.81 -14.50 -6.79
N LYS A 86 -3.49 -14.30 -6.91
CA LYS A 86 -2.46 -15.18 -6.34
C LYS A 86 -1.74 -14.48 -5.19
N SER A 87 -1.64 -15.17 -4.05
CA SER A 87 -0.81 -14.73 -2.93
C SER A 87 0.67 -14.85 -3.25
N TYR A 88 1.48 -14.02 -2.60
CA TYR A 88 2.94 -14.13 -2.59
C TYR A 88 3.41 -14.15 -1.14
N SER A 89 4.19 -15.17 -0.76
CA SER A 89 4.71 -15.35 0.59
C SER A 89 3.72 -15.00 1.71
N PRO A 90 2.54 -15.66 1.78
CA PRO A 90 1.52 -15.31 2.77
C PRO A 90 1.98 -15.53 4.23
N GLY A 91 2.98 -16.39 4.46
CA GLY A 91 3.63 -16.54 5.76
C GLY A 91 4.31 -15.25 6.25
N ASP A 92 4.84 -14.43 5.33
CA ASP A 92 5.47 -13.15 5.64
C ASP A 92 4.44 -12.04 5.89
N GLY A 93 3.15 -12.31 5.68
CA GLY A 93 2.05 -11.44 6.08
C GLY A 93 1.69 -11.51 7.57
N LYS A 94 2.33 -12.40 8.32
CA LYS A 94 2.12 -12.61 9.77
C LYS A 94 3.04 -11.74 10.64
N THR A 95 3.84 -10.89 10.03
CA THR A 95 4.70 -9.92 10.73
C THR A 95 4.36 -8.51 10.29
N GLY A 96 4.76 -7.53 11.09
CA GLY A 96 4.65 -6.12 10.71
C GLY A 96 5.57 -5.76 9.53
N LEU A 97 5.92 -4.48 9.43
CA LEU A 97 6.87 -4.00 8.43
C LEU A 97 8.29 -4.48 8.75
N ASP A 98 8.67 -5.59 8.14
CA ASP A 98 10.03 -6.13 8.05
C ASP A 98 10.50 -6.07 6.59
N ASP A 99 11.66 -6.66 6.29
CA ASP A 99 12.26 -6.60 4.94
C ASP A 99 11.84 -7.80 4.05
N ARG A 100 10.67 -8.41 4.32
CA ARG A 100 10.11 -9.53 3.54
C ARG A 100 8.85 -9.12 2.80
N GLU A 101 8.83 -9.47 1.51
CA GLU A 101 7.72 -9.19 0.60
C GLU A 101 6.51 -10.08 0.86
N THR A 102 5.31 -9.54 0.71
CA THR A 102 4.08 -10.33 0.81
C THR A 102 2.96 -9.74 -0.04
N LYS A 103 2.04 -10.58 -0.48
CA LYS A 103 0.74 -10.22 -1.02
C LYS A 103 -0.29 -11.21 -0.48
N LEU A 104 -1.29 -10.69 0.24
CA LEU A 104 -2.30 -11.49 0.92
C LEU A 104 -3.62 -11.51 0.15
N ALA A 105 -4.47 -12.51 0.45
CA ALA A 105 -5.77 -12.65 -0.20
C ALA A 105 -6.70 -11.45 -0.02
N ASN A 106 -6.53 -10.75 1.10
CA ASN A 106 -7.19 -9.48 1.40
C ASN A 106 -6.97 -8.40 0.33
N TYR A 107 -5.91 -8.50 -0.49
CA TYR A 107 -5.72 -7.64 -1.66
C TYR A 107 -6.90 -7.69 -2.65
N TRP A 108 -7.51 -8.87 -2.85
CA TRP A 108 -8.64 -9.06 -3.79
C TRP A 108 -9.98 -9.36 -3.11
N SER A 109 -10.00 -9.48 -1.78
CA SER A 109 -11.20 -9.87 -1.04
C SER A 109 -11.73 -8.85 -0.05
N THR A 110 -10.96 -7.80 0.26
CA THR A 110 -11.32 -6.88 1.35
C THR A 110 -11.69 -5.49 0.81
N PRO A 111 -12.95 -5.05 0.98
CA PRO A 111 -13.35 -3.68 0.66
C PRO A 111 -12.74 -2.70 1.64
N PHE A 112 -12.49 -1.46 1.20
CA PHE A 112 -11.90 -0.44 2.06
C PHE A 112 -12.48 0.94 1.75
N LYS A 113 -12.42 1.84 2.74
CA LYS A 113 -12.73 3.27 2.58
C LYS A 113 -11.48 4.15 2.65
N GLN A 114 -10.40 3.61 3.19
CA GLN A 114 -9.15 4.31 3.35
C GLN A 114 -7.98 3.32 3.29
N LEU A 115 -6.90 3.77 2.68
CA LEU A 115 -5.60 3.12 2.75
C LEU A 115 -4.71 3.89 3.73
N CYS A 116 -3.81 3.17 4.39
CA CYS A 116 -2.63 3.75 4.99
C CYS A 116 -1.42 3.11 4.31
N VAL A 117 -0.69 3.90 3.53
CA VAL A 117 0.48 3.41 2.79
C VAL A 117 1.74 3.92 3.48
N GLY A 118 2.74 3.05 3.61
CA GLY A 118 3.96 3.34 4.33
C GLY A 118 5.21 2.99 3.53
N MET A 119 6.27 3.75 3.75
CA MET A 119 7.62 3.46 3.25
C MET A 119 8.62 3.52 4.40
N LYS A 120 9.41 2.46 4.50
CA LYS A 120 10.63 2.39 5.31
C LYS A 120 11.82 2.68 4.40
N VAL A 121 12.53 3.76 4.68
CA VAL A 121 13.82 4.09 4.07
C VAL A 121 14.85 4.14 5.20
N ASN A 122 15.89 3.31 5.10
CA ASN A 122 16.78 3.03 6.22
C ASN A 122 15.98 2.57 7.45
N ASN A 123 16.08 3.27 8.57
CA ASN A 123 15.35 2.96 9.81
C ASN A 123 14.17 3.91 10.09
N SER A 124 13.80 4.77 9.13
CA SER A 124 12.66 5.68 9.27
C SER A 124 11.48 5.16 8.46
N VAL A 125 10.33 5.07 9.12
CA VAL A 125 9.05 4.72 8.48
C VAL A 125 8.14 5.93 8.49
N GLN A 126 7.61 6.29 7.33
CA GLN A 126 6.60 7.32 7.18
C GLN A 126 5.35 6.71 6.58
N PHE A 127 4.18 7.24 6.93
CA PHE A 127 2.91 6.84 6.35
C PHE A 127 2.09 8.04 5.89
N ILE A 128 1.21 7.80 4.93
CA ILE A 128 0.19 8.75 4.52
C ILE A 128 -1.17 8.04 4.36
N PRO A 129 -2.27 8.75 4.66
CA PRO A 129 -3.60 8.24 4.41
C PRO A 129 -4.01 8.50 2.96
N ILE A 130 -4.73 7.57 2.35
CA ILE A 130 -5.40 7.75 1.06
C ILE A 130 -6.88 7.43 1.24
N SER A 131 -7.71 8.47 1.23
CA SER A 131 -9.18 8.30 1.27
C SER A 131 -9.69 7.88 -0.10
N TYR A 132 -10.11 6.63 -0.23
CA TYR A 132 -10.64 6.08 -1.47
C TYR A 132 -11.53 4.86 -1.16
N PHE A 133 -12.69 4.77 -1.80
CA PHE A 133 -13.59 3.64 -1.65
C PHE A 133 -13.43 2.64 -2.80
N ALA A 134 -13.20 1.38 -2.47
CA ALA A 134 -13.20 0.29 -3.44
C ALA A 134 -13.60 -1.04 -2.80
N ASN A 135 -14.06 -1.97 -3.64
CA ASN A 135 -14.40 -3.34 -3.23
C ASN A 135 -13.16 -4.19 -2.92
N SER A 136 -11.99 -3.83 -3.48
CA SER A 136 -10.67 -4.39 -3.15
C SER A 136 -9.57 -3.59 -3.85
N LEU A 137 -8.29 -3.81 -3.47
CA LEU A 137 -7.16 -3.24 -4.23
C LEU A 137 -7.07 -3.86 -5.63
N TYR A 138 -7.45 -5.12 -5.77
CA TYR A 138 -7.54 -5.78 -7.07
C TYR A 138 -8.48 -5.03 -8.02
N ASP A 139 -9.67 -4.64 -7.56
CA ASP A 139 -10.67 -3.99 -8.41
C ASP A 139 -10.21 -2.64 -8.97
N ILE A 140 -9.32 -1.93 -8.26
CA ILE A 140 -8.78 -0.65 -8.73
C ILE A 140 -7.45 -0.79 -9.49
N LEU A 141 -6.65 -1.83 -9.24
CA LEU A 141 -5.30 -1.96 -9.81
C LEU A 141 -5.22 -2.95 -10.98
N ALA A 142 -6.01 -4.02 -10.96
CA ALA A 142 -5.90 -5.12 -11.93
C ALA A 142 -6.19 -4.68 -13.37
N GLY A 143 -7.17 -3.80 -13.56
CA GLY A 143 -7.56 -3.29 -14.88
C GLY A 143 -6.56 -2.29 -15.49
N GLY A 144 -5.55 -1.84 -14.74
CA GLY A 144 -4.55 -0.88 -15.24
C GLY A 144 -5.10 0.52 -15.54
N LYS A 145 -6.37 0.79 -15.22
CA LYS A 145 -7.00 2.09 -15.44
C LYS A 145 -6.51 3.11 -14.41
N PHE A 146 -6.19 4.32 -14.87
CA PHE A 146 -5.84 5.42 -13.99
C PHE A 146 -7.04 5.85 -13.14
N HIS A 147 -6.80 6.02 -11.84
CA HIS A 147 -7.76 6.62 -10.90
C HIS A 147 -7.03 7.71 -10.11
N SER A 148 -7.51 8.95 -10.20
CA SER A 148 -6.88 10.07 -9.48
C SER A 148 -7.14 10.00 -7.98
N THR A 149 -6.23 10.60 -7.23
CA THR A 149 -6.43 10.94 -5.80
C THR A 149 -6.31 12.45 -5.61
N VAL A 150 -6.78 12.95 -4.48
CA VAL A 150 -6.70 14.37 -4.11
C VAL A 150 -5.74 14.52 -2.92
N ILE A 151 -4.50 14.10 -3.11
CA ILE A 151 -3.43 14.21 -2.09
C ILE A 151 -2.46 15.31 -2.51
N LEU A 152 -2.03 16.16 -1.60
CA LEU A 152 -1.07 17.20 -1.95
C LEU A 152 0.28 16.56 -2.31
N ARG A 153 0.99 17.14 -3.29
CA ARG A 153 2.33 16.69 -3.67
C ARG A 153 3.28 16.58 -2.46
N ASN A 154 3.22 17.55 -1.55
CA ASN A 154 4.04 17.54 -0.34
C ASN A 154 3.68 16.40 0.62
N THR A 155 2.42 15.97 0.65
CA THR A 155 1.99 14.78 1.40
C THR A 155 2.57 13.52 0.76
N TRP A 156 2.57 13.38 -0.57
CA TRP A 156 3.31 12.28 -1.20
C TRP A 156 4.79 12.30 -0.81
N LYS A 157 5.44 13.46 -0.92
CA LYS A 157 6.86 13.62 -0.57
C LYS A 157 7.16 13.32 0.91
N SER A 158 6.21 13.51 1.83
CA SER A 158 6.43 13.14 3.24
C SER A 158 6.55 11.63 3.46
N LEU A 159 6.10 10.80 2.52
CA LEU A 159 6.27 9.35 2.56
C LEU A 159 7.74 8.92 2.44
N ASN A 160 8.59 9.74 1.81
CA ASN A 160 10.02 9.50 1.68
C ASN A 160 10.76 10.82 1.89
N VAL A 161 11.24 11.04 3.12
CA VAL A 161 11.94 12.27 3.51
C VAL A 161 13.19 12.44 2.64
N GLY A 162 13.29 13.59 1.97
CA GLY A 162 14.37 13.86 1.04
C GLY A 162 14.14 13.33 -0.39
N SER A 163 12.93 12.83 -0.70
CA SER A 163 12.53 12.53 -2.07
C SER A 163 12.62 13.75 -2.98
N SER A 164 12.85 13.48 -4.25
CA SER A 164 12.92 14.46 -5.33
C SER A 164 11.88 14.14 -6.38
N LEU A 165 11.26 15.16 -6.94
CA LEU A 165 10.32 15.01 -8.05
C LEU A 165 10.52 16.22 -8.98
N GLN A 166 10.41 16.03 -10.29
CA GLN A 166 10.38 17.17 -11.22
C GLN A 166 9.16 18.06 -10.92
N PRO A 167 9.28 19.40 -11.00
CA PRO A 167 8.43 20.31 -10.22
C PRO A 167 7.05 20.60 -10.81
N ASN A 168 6.87 20.52 -12.13
CA ASN A 168 5.75 21.18 -12.79
C ASN A 168 4.52 20.29 -12.95
N CYS A 169 4.66 19.06 -13.47
CA CYS A 169 3.55 18.11 -13.48
C CYS A 169 3.48 17.27 -12.19
N GLY A 170 2.28 16.80 -11.84
CA GLY A 170 2.02 16.01 -10.62
C GLY A 170 0.82 15.08 -10.75
N ARG A 171 0.83 14.15 -11.72
CA ARG A 171 -0.25 13.16 -11.85
C ARG A 171 -0.11 12.12 -10.73
N GLN A 172 -1.19 11.84 -10.02
CA GLN A 172 -1.18 11.03 -8.80
C GLN A 172 -2.40 10.12 -8.67
N GLY A 173 -2.26 9.06 -7.89
CA GLY A 173 -3.31 8.12 -7.56
C GLY A 173 -2.93 6.68 -7.85
N PHE A 174 -3.82 5.96 -8.54
CA PHE A 174 -3.67 4.54 -8.87
C PHE A 174 -3.44 4.34 -10.36
N ASN A 175 -2.57 3.38 -10.73
CA ASN A 175 -2.10 3.12 -12.09
C ASN A 175 -1.69 4.42 -12.80
N VAL A 176 -0.83 5.19 -12.14
CA VAL A 176 -0.33 6.46 -12.63
C VAL A 176 0.71 6.19 -13.70
N VAL A 177 0.48 6.72 -14.89
CA VAL A 177 1.35 6.53 -16.05
C VAL A 177 1.51 7.87 -16.77
N ALA A 178 2.73 8.13 -17.21
CA ALA A 178 2.99 9.18 -18.19
C ALA A 178 2.28 8.85 -19.52
N GLU A 179 1.91 9.86 -20.31
CA GLU A 179 1.14 9.61 -21.54
C GLU A 179 1.98 8.94 -22.63
N HIS A 180 3.26 9.28 -22.69
CA HIS A 180 4.20 8.66 -23.62
C HIS A 180 4.78 7.37 -23.03
N ASN A 181 5.06 6.42 -23.91
CA ASN A 181 5.71 5.16 -23.53
C ASN A 181 7.11 5.42 -22.94
N GLN A 182 7.59 4.47 -22.14
CA GLN A 182 8.95 4.46 -21.56
C GLN A 182 9.24 5.58 -20.53
N HIS A 183 8.20 6.26 -20.06
CA HIS A 183 8.29 7.26 -18.99
C HIS A 183 7.75 6.73 -17.65
N ALA A 184 7.85 7.56 -16.62
CA ALA A 184 7.53 7.21 -15.25
C ALA A 184 6.11 6.64 -15.10
N ARG A 185 6.02 5.58 -14.30
CA ARG A 185 4.77 4.92 -13.97
C ARG A 185 4.84 4.26 -12.61
N VAL A 186 3.75 4.31 -11.86
CA VAL A 186 3.59 3.73 -10.53
C VAL A 186 2.17 3.19 -10.34
N ARG A 187 2.01 2.09 -9.60
CA ARG A 187 0.69 1.53 -9.29
C ARG A 187 -0.05 2.32 -8.25
N ILE A 188 0.66 2.86 -7.25
CA ILE A 188 0.12 3.77 -6.25
C ILE A 188 1.17 4.85 -6.02
N GLY A 189 0.88 6.11 -6.30
CA GLY A 189 1.88 7.17 -6.11
C GLY A 189 1.64 8.43 -6.91
N ILE A 190 2.73 9.14 -7.18
CA ILE A 190 2.80 10.35 -7.98
C ILE A 190 3.95 10.24 -8.99
N ILE A 191 3.74 10.79 -10.19
CA ILE A 191 4.79 11.06 -11.17
C ILE A 191 4.94 12.57 -11.36
N GLY A 192 6.17 13.02 -11.60
CA GLY A 192 6.52 14.43 -11.80
C GLY A 192 7.20 14.66 -13.13
N ASN A 193 7.00 15.85 -13.69
CA ASN A 193 7.66 16.28 -14.92
C ASN A 193 8.16 17.73 -14.84
N ASN A 194 9.16 18.09 -15.65
CA ASN A 194 9.63 19.47 -15.80
C ASN A 194 8.69 20.30 -16.67
N GLU A 195 7.96 19.69 -17.59
CA GLU A 195 6.91 20.38 -18.33
C GLU A 195 5.59 20.38 -17.54
N ASN A 196 4.68 21.27 -17.91
CA ASN A 196 3.34 21.34 -17.31
C ASN A 196 2.50 20.09 -17.58
N SER A 197 2.77 19.39 -18.69
CA SER A 197 2.10 18.14 -19.04
C SER A 197 2.83 16.93 -18.42
N CYS A 198 2.07 15.87 -18.12
CA CYS A 198 2.61 14.60 -17.62
C CYS A 198 2.87 13.61 -18.77
N ASN A 199 3.24 14.12 -19.94
CA ASN A 199 3.41 13.28 -21.13
C ASN A 199 4.72 12.51 -21.05
N SER A 200 5.78 13.18 -20.64
CA SER A 200 7.15 12.68 -20.55
C SER A 200 7.70 12.72 -19.12
N ALA A 201 6.85 12.44 -18.11
CA ALA A 201 7.28 12.47 -16.72
C ALA A 201 8.45 11.51 -16.48
N ASP A 202 9.57 11.99 -15.92
CA ASP A 202 10.79 11.21 -15.70
C ASP A 202 11.09 10.98 -14.21
N SER A 203 10.20 11.43 -13.32
CA SER A 203 10.32 11.23 -11.88
C SER A 203 9.07 10.57 -11.28
N PHE A 204 9.26 9.76 -10.24
CA PHE A 204 8.17 9.14 -9.49
C PHE A 204 8.47 9.03 -8.00
N LEU A 205 7.38 8.91 -7.23
CA LEU A 205 7.39 8.49 -5.84
C LEU A 205 6.17 7.58 -5.63
N GLY A 206 6.41 6.31 -5.27
CA GLY A 206 5.29 5.38 -5.11
C GLY A 206 5.68 3.91 -5.05
N PHE A 207 4.65 3.08 -5.20
CA PHE A 207 4.64 1.63 -5.12
C PHE A 207 4.37 1.06 -6.51
N GLY A 208 4.98 -0.07 -6.83
CA GLY A 208 4.82 -0.71 -8.13
C GLY A 208 5.32 0.15 -9.27
N ALA A 209 6.57 0.61 -9.15
CA ALA A 209 7.22 1.48 -10.12
C ALA A 209 7.97 0.70 -11.22
N ILE A 210 8.75 1.43 -12.02
CA ILE A 210 9.42 0.99 -13.26
C ILE A 210 10.01 -0.44 -13.23
N ASP A 211 9.94 -1.12 -14.39
CA ASP A 211 10.61 -2.41 -14.59
C ASP A 211 12.11 -2.21 -14.90
N ALA A 212 12.94 -3.20 -14.55
CA ALA A 212 14.40 -3.17 -14.73
C ALA A 212 14.90 -2.78 -16.14
N ASN A 213 14.07 -2.97 -17.17
CA ASN A 213 14.41 -2.79 -18.58
C ASN A 213 13.84 -1.51 -19.21
N GLN A 214 13.20 -0.62 -18.44
CA GLN A 214 12.81 0.68 -18.97
C GLN A 214 13.99 1.65 -18.87
N ARG A 215 14.52 2.05 -20.03
CA ARG A 215 15.47 3.15 -20.14
C ARG A 215 14.67 4.45 -20.07
N GLY A 216 14.73 5.15 -18.94
CA GLY A 216 14.30 6.54 -18.89
C GLY A 216 15.21 7.39 -19.78
N TYR A 217 14.62 8.41 -20.40
CA TYR A 217 15.33 9.32 -21.31
C TYR A 217 16.50 10.06 -20.64
N CYS A 218 16.43 10.20 -19.31
CA CYS A 218 17.33 10.97 -18.47
C CYS A 218 18.55 10.21 -17.94
N ASN A 219 19.11 9.27 -18.71
CA ASN A 219 20.20 8.39 -18.26
C ASN A 219 19.88 7.61 -16.97
N SER A 220 18.59 7.38 -16.66
CA SER A 220 18.24 6.41 -15.63
C SER A 220 18.77 5.06 -16.11
N ARG A 221 19.87 4.60 -15.50
CA ARG A 221 20.48 3.31 -15.81
C ARG A 221 19.43 2.20 -15.61
N ASN A 222 19.69 0.96 -16.03
CA ASN A 222 18.84 -0.20 -15.73
C ASN A 222 18.76 -0.44 -14.20
N ILE A 223 18.01 0.41 -13.51
CA ILE A 223 17.93 0.54 -12.07
C ILE A 223 16.60 -0.08 -11.70
N VAL A 224 16.65 -1.23 -11.03
CA VAL A 224 15.46 -1.83 -10.42
C VAL A 224 15.04 -0.92 -9.28
N ASN A 225 13.89 -0.27 -9.40
CA ASN A 225 13.22 0.40 -8.29
C ASN A 225 11.72 0.19 -8.45
N SER A 226 11.20 -0.85 -7.80
CA SER A 226 9.76 -1.15 -7.79
C SER A 226 9.00 -0.34 -6.73
N CYS A 227 9.71 0.30 -5.79
CA CYS A 227 9.09 1.08 -4.73
C CYS A 227 10.08 2.08 -4.11
N GLY A 228 9.64 3.32 -3.99
CA GLY A 228 10.42 4.41 -3.43
C GLY A 228 10.34 5.64 -4.32
N ASN A 229 11.47 6.30 -4.52
CA ASN A 229 11.60 7.54 -5.28
C ASN A 229 12.67 7.42 -6.37
N SER A 230 12.38 7.96 -7.54
CA SER A 230 13.37 8.22 -8.58
C SER A 230 13.11 9.58 -9.19
N ALA A 231 14.16 10.38 -9.35
CA ALA A 231 14.11 11.60 -10.13
C ALA A 231 15.48 11.86 -10.74
N TYR A 232 15.47 12.11 -12.04
CA TYR A 232 16.61 12.57 -12.82
C TYR A 232 16.20 13.83 -13.59
N CYS A 233 17.16 14.51 -14.20
CA CYS A 233 16.90 15.70 -15.03
C CYS A 233 16.17 16.83 -14.28
N GLY A 234 16.68 17.24 -13.12
CA GLY A 234 16.20 18.47 -12.47
C GLY A 234 15.00 18.28 -11.54
N GLY A 235 15.00 17.18 -10.77
CA GLY A 235 14.10 17.05 -9.64
C GLY A 235 14.32 18.15 -8.59
N ASP A 236 13.25 18.51 -7.88
CA ASP A 236 13.22 19.59 -6.88
C ASP A 236 14.15 19.40 -5.66
N ASN A 237 14.77 18.22 -5.51
CA ASN A 237 15.82 17.93 -4.53
C ASN A 237 17.04 17.26 -5.19
N GLY A 238 17.33 17.64 -6.44
CA GLY A 238 18.40 17.07 -7.26
C GLY A 238 18.10 15.66 -7.75
N ASP A 239 19.08 15.03 -8.39
CA ASP A 239 18.94 13.65 -8.83
C ASP A 239 18.91 12.70 -7.63
N LYS A 240 17.89 11.85 -7.56
CA LYS A 240 17.66 10.91 -6.46
C LYS A 240 17.24 9.55 -6.98
N GLU A 241 17.74 8.52 -6.30
CA GLU A 241 17.34 7.14 -6.49
C GLU A 241 17.28 6.47 -5.11
N VAL A 242 16.08 6.34 -4.56
CA VAL A 242 15.85 5.84 -3.21
C VAL A 242 14.86 4.70 -3.27
N ARG A 243 15.31 3.51 -2.86
CA ARG A 243 14.45 2.33 -2.71
C ARG A 243 13.90 2.29 -1.30
N ALA A 244 12.66 1.84 -1.18
CA ALA A 244 11.99 1.70 0.10
C ALA A 244 11.46 0.28 0.29
N MET A 245 11.32 -0.12 1.55
CA MET A 245 10.45 -1.23 1.92
C MET A 245 9.06 -0.67 2.21
N ALA A 246 8.09 -1.09 1.42
CA ALA A 246 6.74 -0.54 1.43
C ALA A 246 5.76 -1.44 2.16
N VAL A 247 4.69 -0.85 2.68
CA VAL A 247 3.52 -1.57 3.20
C VAL A 247 2.22 -0.86 2.84
N THR A 248 1.19 -1.65 2.57
CA THR A 248 -0.17 -1.16 2.37
C THR A 248 -1.09 -1.77 3.39
N TYR A 249 -1.80 -0.91 4.13
CA TYR A 249 -2.87 -1.28 5.04
C TYR A 249 -4.23 -0.80 4.52
N LEU A 250 -5.27 -1.58 4.79
CA LEU A 250 -6.66 -1.24 4.52
C LEU A 250 -7.40 -0.93 5.83
N LEU A 251 -8.25 0.09 5.81
CA LEU A 251 -9.26 0.30 6.84
C LEU A 251 -10.64 0.01 6.26
N VAL A 252 -11.27 -1.02 6.82
CA VAL A 252 -12.66 -1.40 6.51
C VAL A 252 -13.55 -0.68 7.49
N ASN A 253 -14.38 0.26 7.03
CA ASN A 253 -15.39 0.85 7.90
C ASN A 253 -16.70 0.09 7.69
N THR A 254 -17.04 -0.79 8.63
CA THR A 254 -18.32 -1.49 8.66
C THR A 254 -19.38 -0.55 9.22
N ILE A 255 -20.14 0.10 8.33
CA ILE A 255 -21.47 0.57 8.71
C ILE A 255 -22.34 -0.69 8.64
N TYR A 256 -22.38 -1.47 9.72
CA TYR A 256 -23.63 -2.18 9.99
C TYR A 256 -24.62 -1.09 10.35
N THR A 257 -25.42 -0.66 9.36
CA THR A 257 -26.70 -0.06 9.65
C THR A 257 -27.42 -1.02 10.57
N GLN A 258 -27.59 -0.65 11.84
CA GLN A 258 -28.71 -1.14 12.63
C GLN A 258 -29.96 -0.77 11.84
N ILE A 259 -30.48 -1.72 11.06
CA ILE A 259 -31.91 -1.77 10.81
C ILE A 259 -32.42 -2.70 11.90
N CYS A 260 -32.79 -2.11 13.03
CA CYS A 260 -33.81 -2.72 13.87
C CYS A 260 -35.13 -2.53 13.12
N VAL A 261 -35.74 -3.62 12.66
CA VAL A 261 -37.19 -3.75 12.57
C VAL A 261 -37.58 -4.86 13.52
#